data_AF-V4RIQ0-F1
#
_entry.id   AF-V4RIQ0-F1
#
_cell.length_a   1.000
_cell.length_b   1.000
_cell.length_c   1.000
_cell.angle_alpha   90.00
_cell.angle_beta   90.00
_cell.angle_gamma   90.00
#
_symmetry.space_group_name_H-M   'P 1'
#
loop_
_entity.id
_entity.type
_entity.pdbx_description
1 polymer ?
#
loop_
_entity_poly.entity_id
_entity_poly.type
_entity_poly.pdbx_seq_one_letter_code
_entity_poly.pdbx_strand_id
1 'polypeptide(L)'
;MAVNPFPEATEVRMYMHKDMIRVDDKGQVNEGSFPEGGIAMAPADIGELNGPALTYIVPPEMVEAYGCCFPRHAFLFYDKSGRFLGSIAVCFECHCVMTTRFPKPLKGKDWLVWDEAIFKRIITAHGQPIEFASPQ
;
A
#
# COMPACT_ATOMS: atom_id res chain seq x y z
N MET A 1 3.29 10.47 -13.59
CA MET A 1 4.72 10.44 -13.20
C MET A 1 4.85 9.47 -12.03
N ALA A 2 5.87 8.61 -12.03
CA ALA A 2 6.13 7.72 -10.90
C ALA A 2 6.39 8.52 -9.61
N VAL A 3 5.90 8.02 -8.49
CA VAL A 3 5.97 8.69 -7.19
C VAL A 3 6.85 7.86 -6.27
N ASN A 4 7.86 8.50 -5.70
CA ASN A 4 8.61 7.96 -4.58
C ASN A 4 8.13 8.68 -3.31
N PRO A 5 7.08 8.18 -2.64
CA PRO A 5 6.44 8.90 -1.54
C PRO A 5 7.26 8.90 -0.26
N PHE A 6 8.14 7.92 -0.07
CA PHE A 6 8.92 7.74 1.15
C PHE A 6 10.40 7.59 0.81
N PRO A 7 11.07 8.58 0.20
CA PRO A 7 12.43 8.43 -0.33
C PRO A 7 13.48 8.08 0.74
N GLU A 8 13.18 8.30 2.02
CA GLU A 8 14.00 7.93 3.17
C GLU A 8 13.78 6.49 3.66
N ALA A 9 12.84 5.74 3.07
CA ALA A 9 12.50 4.39 3.49
C ALA A 9 13.65 3.43 3.20
N THR A 10 14.10 2.74 4.23
CA THR A 10 15.12 1.68 4.15
C THR A 10 14.56 0.31 4.50
N GLU A 11 13.36 0.27 5.07
CA GLU A 11 12.66 -0.94 5.44
C GLU A 11 11.19 -0.81 5.07
N VAL A 12 10.61 -1.89 4.56
CA VAL A 12 9.17 -2.01 4.34
C VAL A 12 8.68 -3.31 4.95
N ARG A 13 7.59 -3.23 5.70
CA ARG A 13 6.92 -4.39 6.28
C ARG A 13 5.55 -4.57 5.66
N MET A 14 5.29 -5.76 5.12
CA MET A 14 3.99 -6.13 4.60
C MET A 14 3.15 -6.81 5.68
N TYR A 15 1.91 -6.36 5.78
CA TYR A 15 0.86 -6.94 6.62
C TYR A 15 -0.37 -7.20 5.77
N MET A 16 -1.20 -8.10 6.26
CA MET A 16 -2.46 -8.47 5.64
C MET A 16 -3.55 -8.60 6.71
N HIS A 17 -4.79 -8.53 6.27
CA HIS A 17 -5.94 -8.80 7.10
C HIS A 17 -6.99 -9.54 6.24
N LYS A 18 -7.75 -10.48 6.83
CA LYS A 18 -8.80 -11.21 6.10
C LYS A 18 -9.94 -10.28 5.69
N ASP A 19 -10.30 -9.38 6.60
CA ASP A 19 -11.16 -8.22 6.36
C ASP A 19 -10.33 -6.96 6.01
N MET A 20 -10.84 -5.77 6.31
CA MET A 20 -10.12 -4.51 6.11
C MET A 20 -8.89 -4.38 7.02
N ILE A 21 -7.73 -4.11 6.43
CA ILE A 21 -6.55 -3.64 7.17
C ILE A 21 -6.63 -2.11 7.36
N ARG A 22 -6.38 -1.66 8.58
CA ARG A 22 -6.29 -0.24 8.96
C ARG A 22 -4.91 0.02 9.53
N VAL A 23 -4.27 1.09 9.06
CA VAL A 23 -3.00 1.57 9.57
C VAL A 23 -3.22 2.95 10.17
N ASP A 24 -2.88 3.14 11.44
CA ASP A 24 -3.00 4.43 12.10
C ASP A 24 -1.84 5.38 11.75
N ASP A 25 -1.87 6.58 12.34
CA ASP A 25 -0.82 7.57 12.13
C ASP A 25 0.51 7.20 12.79
N LYS A 26 0.59 6.15 13.60
CA LYS A 26 1.82 5.67 14.26
C LYS A 26 2.38 4.40 13.62
N GLY A 27 1.73 3.89 12.57
CA GLY A 27 2.14 2.66 11.90
C GLY A 27 1.69 1.40 12.64
N GLN A 28 0.65 1.50 13.47
CA GLN A 28 0.00 0.34 14.07
C GLN A 28 -1.07 -0.20 13.13
N VAL A 29 -1.09 -1.52 12.97
CA VAL A 29 -2.13 -2.25 12.25
C VAL A 29 -3.21 -2.71 13.23
N ASN A 30 -4.47 -2.79 12.78
CA ASN A 30 -5.55 -3.28 13.64
C ASN A 30 -5.36 -4.75 14.05
N GLU A 31 -5.97 -5.12 15.18
CA GLU A 31 -6.01 -6.50 15.67
C GLU A 31 -6.50 -7.47 14.58
N GLY A 32 -5.92 -8.67 14.54
CA GLY A 32 -6.18 -9.67 13.51
C GLY A 32 -5.29 -9.54 12.27
N SER A 33 -4.49 -8.47 12.16
CA SER A 33 -3.51 -8.31 11.08
C SER A 33 -2.35 -9.29 11.24
N PHE A 34 -1.84 -9.79 10.12
CA PHE A 34 -0.82 -10.84 10.09
C PHE A 34 0.18 -10.64 8.93
N PRO A 35 1.37 -11.28 9.01
CA PRO A 35 1.90 -11.96 10.19
C PRO A 35 2.31 -10.98 11.29
N GLU A 36 2.46 -11.50 12.52
CA GLU A 36 3.02 -10.73 13.63
C GLU A 36 4.42 -10.20 13.24
N GLY A 37 4.68 -8.94 13.56
CA GLY A 37 5.94 -8.27 13.17
C GLY A 37 6.05 -7.87 11.69
N GLY A 38 5.16 -8.38 10.83
CA GLY A 38 5.14 -8.09 9.39
C GLY A 38 6.24 -8.83 8.61
N ILE A 39 6.06 -8.93 7.29
CA ILE A 39 7.05 -9.54 6.39
C ILE A 39 7.99 -8.44 5.91
N ALA A 40 9.28 -8.57 6.21
CA ALA A 40 10.28 -7.65 5.69
C ALA A 40 10.45 -7.83 4.18
N MET A 41 10.32 -6.74 3.42
CA MET A 41 10.50 -6.74 1.97
C MET A 41 11.98 -6.76 1.58
N ALA A 42 12.30 -7.41 0.46
CA ALA A 42 13.65 -7.38 -0.09
C ALA A 42 13.99 -5.96 -0.59
N PRO A 43 15.28 -5.53 -0.57
CA PRO A 43 15.65 -4.19 -1.02
C PRO A 43 15.19 -3.83 -2.44
N ALA A 44 15.15 -4.81 -3.35
CA ALA A 44 14.63 -4.61 -4.71
C ALA A 44 13.12 -4.29 -4.71
N ASP A 45 12.33 -4.99 -3.89
CA ASP A 45 10.89 -4.77 -3.76
C ASP A 45 10.59 -3.40 -3.15
N ILE A 46 11.40 -2.95 -2.17
CA ILE A 46 11.29 -1.61 -1.58
C ILE A 46 11.42 -0.54 -2.66
N GLY A 47 12.41 -0.67 -3.55
CA GLY A 47 12.62 0.26 -4.65
C GLY A 47 11.44 0.32 -5.61
N GLU A 48 10.77 -0.80 -5.84
CA GLU A 48 9.58 -0.86 -6.70
C GLU A 48 8.34 -0.26 -6.03
N LEU A 49 8.06 -0.67 -4.78
CA LEU A 49 6.93 -0.18 -3.98
C LEU A 49 7.02 1.34 -3.72
N ASN A 50 8.24 1.85 -3.58
CA ASN A 50 8.55 3.24 -3.28
C ASN A 50 8.94 4.03 -4.54
N GLY A 51 8.36 3.71 -5.69
CA GLY A 51 8.71 4.37 -6.94
C GLY A 51 7.77 4.01 -8.09
N PRO A 52 8.15 3.06 -8.96
CA PRO A 52 7.37 2.72 -10.15
C PRO A 52 5.98 2.19 -9.84
N ALA A 53 5.76 1.59 -8.67
CA ALA A 53 4.47 1.01 -8.31
C ALA A 53 3.37 2.06 -8.04
N LEU A 54 3.71 3.34 -7.92
CA LEU A 54 2.76 4.41 -7.66
C LEU A 54 2.89 5.52 -8.69
N THR A 55 1.76 5.94 -9.26
CA THR A 55 1.72 7.01 -10.25
C THR A 55 0.56 7.95 -9.96
N TYR A 56 0.82 9.25 -10.08
CA TYR A 56 -0.24 10.24 -10.14
C TYR A 56 -0.82 10.34 -11.55
N ILE A 57 -2.15 10.28 -11.66
CA ILE A 57 -2.90 10.54 -12.88
C ILE A 57 -3.90 11.67 -12.65
N VAL A 58 -4.29 12.37 -13.72
CA VAL A 58 -5.47 13.23 -13.68
C VAL A 58 -6.71 12.34 -13.76
N PRO A 59 -7.70 12.47 -12.86
CA PRO A 59 -8.93 11.72 -12.95
C PRO A 59 -9.67 12.04 -14.24
N PRO A 60 -10.28 11.03 -14.89
CA PRO A 60 -11.26 11.29 -15.94
C PRO A 60 -12.41 12.17 -15.41
N GLU A 61 -12.96 13.06 -16.25
CA GLU A 61 -14.05 13.98 -15.85
C GLU A 61 -15.33 13.26 -15.36
N MET A 62 -15.50 11.98 -15.70
CA MET A 62 -16.65 11.16 -15.34
C MET A 62 -16.25 9.87 -14.64
N VAL A 63 -15.65 9.96 -13.46
CA VAL A 63 -15.52 8.78 -12.59
C VAL A 63 -16.48 8.93 -11.42
N GLU A 64 -17.53 8.11 -11.46
CA GLU A 64 -18.38 7.83 -10.29
C GLU A 64 -17.47 7.43 -9.14
N ALA A 65 -17.69 8.04 -7.97
CA ALA A 65 -16.90 7.82 -6.78
C ALA A 65 -16.62 6.33 -6.59
N TYR A 66 -15.34 5.94 -6.61
CA TYR A 66 -14.91 4.57 -6.36
C TYR A 66 -15.67 4.04 -5.14
N GLY A 67 -16.32 2.89 -5.31
CA GLY A 67 -17.00 2.18 -4.23
C GLY A 67 -16.07 2.02 -3.03
N CYS A 68 -16.66 1.87 -1.83
CA CYS A 68 -15.94 1.78 -0.56
C CYS A 68 -14.60 1.02 -0.66
N CYS A 69 -13.50 1.68 -0.30
CA CYS A 69 -12.18 1.06 -0.32
C CYS A 69 -11.96 0.20 0.92
N PHE A 70 -11.80 -1.12 0.71
CA PHE A 70 -11.54 -2.11 1.77
C PHE A 70 -10.18 -2.78 1.55
N PRO A 71 -9.06 -2.07 1.78
CA PRO A 71 -7.74 -2.65 1.59
C PRO A 71 -7.55 -3.85 2.51
N ARG A 72 -6.86 -4.89 2.01
CA ARG A 72 -6.54 -6.12 2.77
C ARG A 72 -5.04 -6.37 2.88
N HIS A 73 -4.23 -5.59 2.16
CA HIS A 73 -2.77 -5.64 2.20
C HIS A 73 -2.23 -4.25 2.53
N ALA A 74 -1.29 -4.15 3.46
CA ALA A 74 -0.63 -2.91 3.82
C ALA A 74 0.89 -3.06 3.79
N PHE A 75 1.57 -2.04 3.29
CA PHE A 75 3.01 -1.90 3.21
C PHE A 75 3.38 -0.69 4.05
N LEU A 76 4.05 -0.91 5.17
CA LEU A 76 4.47 0.14 6.10
C LEU A 76 5.94 0.45 5.88
N PHE A 77 6.25 1.73 5.70
CA PHE A 77 7.58 2.22 5.34
C PHE A 77 8.26 2.82 6.56
N TYR A 78 9.52 2.45 6.78
CA TYR A 78 10.33 2.91 7.89
C TYR A 78 11.68 3.43 7.41
N ASP A 79 12.19 4.47 8.09
CA ASP A 79 13.56 4.93 7.87
C ASP A 79 14.59 4.04 8.59
N LYS A 80 15.87 4.37 8.41
CA LYS A 80 17.00 3.62 9.00
C LYS A 80 17.01 3.55 10.53
N SER A 81 16.26 4.43 11.20
CA SER A 81 16.12 4.45 12.67
C SER A 81 14.91 3.66 13.15
N GLY A 82 14.14 3.06 12.24
CA GLY A 82 12.89 2.37 12.53
C GLY A 82 11.70 3.31 12.71
N ARG A 83 11.82 4.59 12.35
CA ARG A 83 10.71 5.55 12.45
C ARG A 83 9.74 5.33 11.29
N PHE A 84 8.46 5.22 11.62
CA PHE A 84 7.37 5.09 10.66
C PHE A 84 7.22 6.37 9.79
N LEU A 85 7.32 6.19 8.48
CA LEU A 85 7.21 7.26 7.48
C LEU A 85 5.79 7.37 6.91
N GLY A 86 5.11 6.24 6.76
CA GLY A 86 3.77 6.14 6.19
C GLY A 86 3.50 4.75 5.65
N SER A 87 2.33 4.58 5.03
CA SER A 87 1.91 3.29 4.50
C SER A 87 1.21 3.42 3.15
N ILE A 88 1.22 2.32 2.42
CA ILE A 88 0.36 2.07 1.25
C ILE A 88 -0.50 0.87 1.59
N ALA A 89 -1.81 0.99 1.47
CA ALA A 89 -2.76 -0.09 1.67
C ALA A 89 -3.59 -0.29 0.41
N VAL A 90 -3.77 -1.53 -0.04
CA VAL A 90 -4.35 -1.83 -1.34
C VAL A 90 -5.43 -2.90 -1.24
N CYS A 91 -6.40 -2.82 -2.13
CA CYS A 91 -7.43 -3.83 -2.32
C CYS A 91 -7.41 -4.30 -3.77
N PHE A 92 -7.14 -5.59 -4.00
CA PHE A 92 -7.20 -6.19 -5.34
C PHE A 92 -8.63 -6.40 -5.83
N GLU A 93 -9.61 -6.52 -4.93
CA GLU A 93 -11.02 -6.72 -5.30
C GLU A 93 -11.72 -5.38 -5.59
N CYS A 94 -11.46 -4.34 -4.79
CA CYS A 94 -12.01 -3.00 -4.99
C CYS A 94 -11.15 -2.13 -5.93
N HIS A 95 -9.99 -2.64 -6.38
CA HIS A 95 -8.99 -1.92 -7.17
C HIS A 95 -8.64 -0.54 -6.61
N CYS A 96 -8.55 -0.43 -5.28
CA CYS A 96 -8.32 0.84 -4.59
C CYS A 96 -6.98 0.86 -3.84
N VAL A 97 -6.44 2.07 -3.67
CA VAL A 97 -5.22 2.32 -2.90
C VAL A 97 -5.48 3.43 -1.89
N MET A 98 -5.03 3.22 -0.66
CA MET A 98 -5.03 4.18 0.43
C MET A 98 -3.60 4.39 0.90
N THR A 99 -3.33 5.57 1.45
CA THR A 99 -2.02 5.89 1.98
C THR A 99 -2.13 6.66 3.28
N THR A 100 -1.18 6.44 4.19
CA THR A 100 -1.02 7.29 5.37
C THR A 100 0.18 8.19 5.19
N ARG A 101 0.10 9.41 5.71
CA ARG A 101 1.19 10.42 5.71
C ARG A 101 1.78 10.70 4.32
N PHE A 102 1.00 10.48 3.26
CA PHE A 102 1.45 10.69 1.89
C PHE A 102 1.71 12.17 1.62
N PRO A 103 2.77 12.54 0.88
CA PRO A 103 2.96 13.90 0.43
C PRO A 103 1.73 14.36 -0.37
N LYS A 104 1.30 15.61 -0.16
CA LYS A 104 0.12 16.18 -0.83
C LYS A 104 0.25 16.03 -2.35
N PRO A 105 -0.84 15.72 -3.08
CA PRO A 105 -0.80 15.62 -4.54
C PRO A 105 -0.24 16.90 -5.16
N LEU A 106 0.58 16.73 -6.20
CA LEU A 106 1.14 17.84 -6.96
C LEU A 106 -0.05 18.56 -7.63
N LYS A 107 -0.37 19.78 -7.19
CA LYS A 107 -1.40 20.64 -7.80
C LYS A 107 -2.86 20.08 -7.79
N GLY A 108 -3.26 19.41 -6.72
CA GLY A 108 -4.67 19.37 -6.28
C GLY A 108 -5.70 18.65 -7.16
N LYS A 109 -5.27 17.92 -8.21
CA LYS A 109 -6.15 17.11 -9.07
C LYS A 109 -5.53 15.78 -9.49
N ASP A 110 -4.64 15.23 -8.68
CA ASP A 110 -3.98 13.97 -9.01
C ASP A 110 -4.56 12.82 -8.19
N TRP A 111 -5.07 11.79 -8.85
CA TRP A 111 -5.43 10.51 -8.25
C TRP A 111 -4.21 9.63 -8.16
N LEU A 112 -4.04 8.99 -7.00
CA LEU A 112 -3.01 7.97 -6.84
C LEU A 112 -3.51 6.68 -7.48
N VAL A 113 -2.76 6.19 -8.46
CA VAL A 113 -2.93 4.88 -9.06
C VAL A 113 -1.74 4.03 -8.68
N TRP A 114 -2.00 2.74 -8.56
CA TRP A 114 -1.02 1.73 -8.23
C TRP A 114 -0.88 0.74 -9.39
N ASP A 115 0.33 0.24 -9.59
CA ASP A 115 0.60 -0.85 -10.52
C ASP A 115 0.27 -2.18 -9.84
N GLU A 116 -0.96 -2.65 -10.04
CA GLU A 116 -1.44 -3.90 -9.46
C GLU A 116 -0.52 -5.10 -9.77
N ALA A 117 0.10 -5.15 -10.94
CA ALA A 117 0.97 -6.25 -11.34
C ALA A 117 2.25 -6.30 -10.49
N ILE A 118 2.83 -5.13 -10.18
CA ILE A 118 4.00 -5.04 -9.28
C ILE A 118 3.63 -5.58 -7.90
N PHE A 119 2.52 -5.13 -7.33
CA PHE A 119 2.09 -5.57 -6.00
C PHE A 119 1.76 -7.07 -5.97
N LYS A 120 1.02 -7.59 -6.97
CA LYS A 120 0.73 -9.03 -7.09
C LYS A 120 2.01 -9.87 -7.13
N ARG A 121 2.99 -9.42 -7.93
CA ARG A 121 4.29 -10.09 -8.07
C ARG A 121 5.03 -10.14 -6.73
N ILE A 122 5.12 -9.01 -6.03
CA ILE A 122 5.82 -8.93 -4.74
C ILE A 122 5.12 -9.82 -3.71
N ILE A 123 3.82 -9.67 -3.51
CA ILE A 123 3.04 -10.48 -2.54
C ILE A 123 3.25 -11.98 -2.79
N THR A 124 3.15 -12.40 -4.06
CA THR A 124 3.34 -13.80 -4.45
C THR A 124 4.77 -14.29 -4.26
N ALA A 125 5.77 -13.47 -4.54
CA ALA A 125 7.19 -13.79 -4.31
C ALA A 125 7.49 -14.02 -2.82
N HIS A 126 6.74 -13.36 -1.93
CA HIS A 126 6.79 -13.58 -0.48
C HIS A 126 5.86 -14.72 0.00
N GLY A 127 5.29 -15.50 -0.93
CA GLY A 127 4.46 -16.68 -0.64
C GLY A 127 3.11 -16.36 -0.01
N GLN A 128 2.62 -15.13 -0.18
CA GLN A 128 1.39 -14.67 0.44
C GLN A 128 0.20 -14.65 -0.53
N PRO A 129 -1.04 -14.78 -0.04
CA PRO A 129 -2.23 -14.70 -0.87
C PRO A 129 -2.53 -13.25 -1.29
N ILE A 130 -2.96 -13.07 -2.54
CA ILE A 130 -3.45 -11.79 -3.07
C ILE A 130 -4.94 -11.60 -2.75
N GLU A 131 -5.69 -12.69 -2.63
CA GLU A 131 -7.13 -12.69 -2.35
C GLU A 131 -7.39 -13.53 -1.10
N PHE A 132 -8.35 -13.08 -0.29
CA PHE A 132 -8.86 -13.87 0.82
C PHE A 132 -10.25 -14.35 0.43
N ALA A 133 -10.52 -15.63 0.59
CA ALA A 133 -11.86 -16.17 0.38
C ALA A 133 -12.88 -15.33 1.17
N SER A 134 -13.91 -14.83 0.50
CA SER A 134 -15.01 -14.14 1.16
C SER A 134 -15.58 -15.04 2.27
N PRO A 135 -15.92 -14.49 3.45
CA PRO A 135 -16.70 -15.24 4.42
C PRO A 135 -17.98 -15.73 3.73
N GLN A 136 -18.23 -17.03 3.78
CA GLN A 136 -19.52 -17.61 3.37
C GLN A 136 -20.61 -17.26 4.38
#